data_AF-A0A535C4N7-F1
#
_entry.id   AF-A0A535C4N7-F1
#
_cell.length_a   1.000
_cell.length_b   1.000
_cell.length_c   1.000
_cell.angle_alpha   90.00
_cell.angle_beta   90.00
_cell.angle_gamma   90.00
#
_symmetry.space_group_name_H-M   'P 1'
#
loop_
_entity.id
_entity.type
_entity.pdbx_description
1 polymer ?
#
loop_
_entity_poly.entity_id
_entity_poly.type
_entity_poly.pdbx_seq_one_letter_code
_entity_poly.pdbx_strand_id
1 'polypeptide(L)'
;MTPKTARRLTWAAVYLTAATVPLSAYLLSRPLATPLTPEAVLSVGVAFVGALASAVVGALIVSQHPRHPVGWMFSLSGLANAGAIVLAAYGELAIVPGASLPAGTLAKDISHVLLQSGLFLPLTLGLLLFPDGRLQSRWWWPAAAAALIGLVMRLVADALDTRQSLTEWTGDIGVLLTIASALAGLVSLALRWRRAGPEVRQQLKWMAAAAGLVVIAFIGDTAFNIVRPNVISNDAEFLIFSLTYITVPIAAGTAILRYRLYEIDFIINRAIVYIVLTAILAGLYAALTGTLQRIFVSVTGQSSDAAIIIA
;
A
#
# COMPACT_ATOMS: atom_id res chain seq x y z
N MET A 1 -10.32 -24.75 1.72
CA MET A 1 -8.88 -24.42 1.74
C MET A 1 -8.29 -24.75 3.10
N THR A 2 -7.12 -25.40 3.15
CA THR A 2 -6.49 -25.76 4.44
C THR A 2 -5.71 -24.57 5.04
N PRO A 3 -5.56 -24.49 6.38
CA PRO A 3 -4.74 -23.45 7.02
C PRO A 3 -3.29 -23.38 6.50
N LYS A 4 -2.69 -24.55 6.20
CA LYS A 4 -1.33 -24.64 5.65
C LYS A 4 -1.24 -24.03 4.25
N THR A 5 -2.23 -24.30 3.39
CA THR A 5 -2.29 -23.72 2.04
C THR A 5 -2.50 -22.20 2.10
N ALA A 6 -3.41 -21.73 2.97
CA ALA A 6 -3.65 -20.30 3.19
C ALA A 6 -2.39 -19.54 3.59
N ARG A 7 -1.66 -20.07 4.57
CA ARG A 7 -0.38 -19.52 5.00
C ARG A 7 0.64 -19.49 3.86
N ARG A 8 0.81 -20.59 3.12
CA ARG A 8 1.79 -20.65 2.02
C ARG A 8 1.47 -19.63 0.92
N LEU A 9 0.20 -19.48 0.56
CA LEU A 9 -0.23 -18.53 -0.47
C LEU A 9 0.03 -17.07 -0.06
N THR A 10 -0.29 -16.69 1.17
CA THR A 10 -0.09 -15.30 1.60
C THR A 10 1.38 -14.96 1.81
N TRP A 11 2.20 -15.89 2.29
CA TRP A 11 3.66 -15.68 2.32
C TRP A 11 4.28 -15.68 0.93
N ALA A 12 3.80 -16.49 -0.01
CA ALA A 12 4.21 -16.39 -1.41
C ALA A 12 3.88 -15.01 -2.00
N ALA A 13 2.71 -14.44 -1.68
CA ALA A 13 2.36 -13.07 -2.06
C ALA A 13 3.37 -12.05 -1.50
N VAL A 14 3.79 -12.18 -0.23
CA VAL A 14 4.83 -11.33 0.37
C VAL A 14 6.16 -11.44 -0.40
N TYR A 15 6.61 -12.65 -0.71
CA TYR A 15 7.86 -12.84 -1.45
C TYR A 15 7.77 -12.27 -2.87
N LEU A 16 6.62 -12.41 -3.54
CA LEU A 16 6.38 -11.80 -4.85
C LEU A 16 6.41 -10.27 -4.75
N THR A 17 5.72 -9.67 -3.78
CA THR A 17 5.76 -8.22 -3.49
C THR A 17 7.19 -7.73 -3.18
N ALA A 18 8.02 -8.53 -2.52
CA ALA A 18 9.42 -8.18 -2.29
C ALA A 18 10.25 -8.28 -3.59
N ALA A 19 10.01 -9.30 -4.40
CA ALA A 19 10.71 -9.52 -5.67
C ALA A 19 10.40 -8.44 -6.72
N THR A 20 9.25 -7.76 -6.65
CA THR A 20 8.94 -6.64 -7.54
C THR A 20 9.80 -5.40 -7.29
N VAL A 21 10.41 -5.26 -6.11
CA VAL A 21 11.26 -4.10 -5.77
C VAL A 21 12.52 -4.03 -6.66
N PRO A 22 13.40 -5.05 -6.70
CA PRO A 22 14.59 -4.99 -7.57
C PRO A 22 14.22 -4.94 -9.05
N LEU A 23 13.12 -5.59 -9.45
CA LEU A 23 12.63 -5.53 -10.83
C LEU A 23 12.22 -4.09 -11.21
N SER A 24 11.48 -3.40 -10.33
CA SER A 24 11.06 -2.02 -10.59
C SER A 24 12.25 -1.07 -10.55
N ALA A 25 13.18 -1.25 -9.61
CA ALA A 25 14.41 -0.46 -9.57
C ALA A 25 15.23 -0.63 -10.86
N TYR A 26 15.32 -1.85 -11.38
CA TYR A 26 15.96 -2.12 -12.66
C TYR A 26 15.24 -1.42 -13.82
N LEU A 27 13.90 -1.51 -13.91
CA LEU A 27 13.13 -0.83 -14.96
C LEU A 27 13.27 0.69 -14.89
N LEU A 28 13.21 1.27 -13.69
CA LEU A 28 13.31 2.72 -13.47
C LEU A 28 14.74 3.27 -13.65
N SER A 29 15.77 2.41 -13.64
CA SER A 29 17.14 2.79 -13.97
C SER A 29 17.40 2.88 -15.49
N ARG A 30 16.44 2.46 -16.32
CA ARG A 30 16.52 2.58 -17.78
C ARG A 30 16.21 4.02 -18.21
N PRO A 31 16.68 4.44 -19.41
CA PRO A 31 16.34 5.76 -19.94
C PRO A 31 14.83 5.83 -20.21
N LEU A 32 14.11 6.48 -19.30
CA LEU A 32 12.69 6.76 -19.40
C LEU A 32 12.44 7.97 -20.33
N ALA A 33 11.23 8.07 -20.88
CA ALA A 33 10.85 9.19 -21.74
C ALA A 33 10.86 10.52 -20.97
N THR A 34 10.52 10.48 -19.69
CA THR A 34 10.59 11.58 -18.75
C THR A 34 11.52 11.22 -17.59
N PRO A 35 12.49 12.08 -17.23
CA PRO A 35 13.35 11.82 -16.09
C PRO A 35 12.54 11.89 -14.79
N LEU A 36 12.81 10.95 -13.88
CA LEU A 36 12.14 10.91 -12.57
C LEU A 36 12.58 12.09 -11.71
N THR A 37 11.60 12.78 -11.12
CA THR A 37 11.85 13.77 -10.09
C THR A 37 12.26 13.09 -8.78
N PRO A 38 12.99 13.75 -7.87
CA PRO A 38 13.27 13.21 -6.54
C PRO A 38 11.99 12.84 -5.77
N GLU A 39 10.91 13.60 -5.97
CA GLU A 39 9.59 13.36 -5.40
C GLU A 39 8.99 12.05 -5.91
N ALA A 40 9.07 11.78 -7.22
CA ALA A 40 8.60 10.52 -7.82
C ALA A 40 9.37 9.31 -7.28
N VAL A 41 10.69 9.42 -7.12
CA VAL A 41 11.50 8.32 -6.57
C VAL A 41 11.09 8.02 -5.13
N LEU A 42 10.88 9.07 -4.32
CA LEU A 42 10.45 8.92 -2.94
C LEU A 42 9.03 8.36 -2.84
N SER A 43 8.11 8.82 -3.68
CA SER A 43 6.71 8.39 -3.69
C SER A 43 6.60 6.90 -4.03
N VAL A 44 7.34 6.43 -5.04
CA VAL A 44 7.45 5.01 -5.41
C VAL A 44 8.03 4.18 -4.28
N GLY A 45 9.09 4.66 -3.64
CA GLY A 45 9.71 3.99 -2.50
C GLY A 45 8.73 3.81 -1.33
N VAL A 46 8.01 4.86 -0.96
CA VAL A 46 6.99 4.83 0.10
C VAL A 46 5.84 3.89 -0.28
N ALA A 47 5.38 3.92 -1.54
CA ALA A 47 4.34 3.02 -2.01
C ALA A 47 4.76 1.54 -1.91
N PHE A 48 6.01 1.19 -2.21
CA PHE A 48 6.53 -0.16 -1.98
C PHE A 48 6.53 -0.56 -0.52
N VAL A 49 6.93 0.35 0.38
CA VAL A 49 6.87 0.11 1.82
C VAL A 49 5.44 -0.17 2.26
N GLY A 50 4.46 0.59 1.76
CA GLY A 50 3.04 0.36 2.04
C GLY A 50 2.48 -0.93 1.44
N ALA A 51 2.89 -1.29 0.23
CA ALA A 51 2.55 -2.56 -0.40
C ALA A 51 3.10 -3.75 0.40
N LEU A 52 4.36 -3.70 0.82
CA LEU A 52 4.99 -4.71 1.67
C LEU A 52 4.34 -4.77 3.05
N ALA A 53 4.11 -3.63 3.70
CA ALA A 53 3.43 -3.58 4.99
C ALA A 53 2.05 -4.24 4.93
N SER A 54 1.27 -3.94 3.88
CA SER A 54 -0.03 -4.55 3.63
C SER A 54 0.09 -6.06 3.39
N ALA A 55 1.01 -6.49 2.52
CA ALA A 55 1.23 -7.90 2.22
C ALA A 55 1.62 -8.71 3.47
N VAL A 56 2.58 -8.19 4.26
CA VAL A 56 3.08 -8.82 5.49
C VAL A 56 2.00 -8.88 6.55
N VAL A 57 1.30 -7.78 6.82
CA VAL A 57 0.19 -7.76 7.79
C VAL A 57 -0.90 -8.74 7.38
N GLY A 58 -1.30 -8.74 6.11
CA GLY A 58 -2.27 -9.70 5.59
C GLY A 58 -1.82 -11.15 5.78
N ALA A 59 -0.55 -11.45 5.49
CA ALA A 59 0.01 -12.78 5.65
C ALA A 59 0.06 -13.22 7.12
N LEU A 60 0.43 -12.32 8.04
CA LEU A 60 0.40 -12.58 9.48
C LEU A 60 -1.02 -12.87 9.98
N ILE A 61 -2.00 -12.06 9.57
CA ILE A 61 -3.41 -12.26 9.92
C ILE A 61 -3.92 -13.60 9.41
N VAL A 62 -3.69 -13.94 8.14
CA VAL A 62 -4.16 -15.21 7.54
C VAL A 62 -3.42 -16.42 8.10
N SER A 63 -2.14 -16.28 8.50
CA SER A 63 -1.38 -17.37 9.13
C SER A 63 -2.01 -17.85 10.43
N GLN A 64 -2.70 -16.94 11.15
CA GLN A 64 -3.36 -17.23 12.42
C GLN A 64 -4.87 -17.43 12.27
N HIS A 65 -5.49 -16.66 11.37
CA HIS A 65 -6.91 -16.71 11.06
C HIS A 65 -7.13 -16.95 9.55
N PRO A 66 -6.99 -18.20 9.06
CA PRO A 66 -6.99 -18.52 7.63
C PRO A 66 -8.22 -18.09 6.83
N ARG A 67 -9.36 -17.90 7.52
CA ARG A 67 -10.65 -17.51 6.94
C ARG A 67 -10.96 -16.02 7.13
N HIS A 68 -10.04 -15.23 7.67
CA HIS A 68 -10.29 -13.82 7.96
C HIS A 68 -10.20 -12.97 6.68
N PRO A 69 -11.31 -12.36 6.22
CA PRO A 69 -11.33 -11.68 4.92
C PRO A 69 -10.42 -10.45 4.89
N VAL A 70 -10.31 -9.70 6.00
CA VAL A 70 -9.42 -8.53 6.08
C VAL A 70 -7.95 -8.92 5.86
N GLY A 71 -7.53 -10.10 6.32
CA GLY A 71 -6.16 -10.57 6.09
C GLY A 71 -5.89 -10.84 4.61
N TRP A 72 -6.85 -11.48 3.93
CA TRP A 72 -6.80 -11.69 2.48
C TRP A 72 -6.83 -10.38 1.69
N MET A 73 -7.66 -9.42 2.10
CA MET A 73 -7.73 -8.10 1.47
C MET A 73 -6.39 -7.37 1.54
N PHE A 74 -5.71 -7.36 2.70
CA PHE A 74 -4.39 -6.75 2.82
C PHE A 74 -3.30 -7.49 2.03
N SER A 75 -3.33 -8.82 2.00
CA SER A 75 -2.39 -9.60 1.17
C SER A 75 -2.56 -9.34 -0.32
N LEU A 76 -3.82 -9.34 -0.80
CA LEU A 76 -4.13 -9.06 -2.21
C LEU A 76 -3.85 -7.59 -2.56
N SER A 77 -4.16 -6.66 -1.65
CA SER A 77 -3.83 -5.24 -1.79
C SER A 77 -2.34 -4.99 -1.96
N GLY A 78 -1.52 -5.58 -1.09
CA GLY A 78 -0.06 -5.43 -1.16
C GLY A 78 0.50 -5.97 -2.48
N LEU A 79 0.02 -7.14 -2.92
CA LEU A 79 0.44 -7.73 -4.19
C LEU A 79 -0.03 -6.91 -5.40
N ALA A 80 -1.28 -6.43 -5.39
CA ALA A 80 -1.84 -5.61 -6.47
C ALA A 80 -1.07 -4.29 -6.61
N ASN A 81 -0.80 -3.59 -5.51
CA ASN A 81 -0.03 -2.34 -5.53
C ASN A 81 1.41 -2.55 -6.03
N ALA A 82 2.09 -3.61 -5.56
CA ALA A 82 3.42 -3.93 -6.06
C ALA A 82 3.44 -4.29 -7.56
N GLY A 83 2.46 -5.06 -8.03
CA GLY A 83 2.29 -5.36 -9.45
C GLY A 83 1.99 -4.11 -10.28
N ALA A 84 1.17 -3.19 -9.76
CA ALA A 84 0.88 -1.91 -10.39
C ALA A 84 2.16 -1.11 -10.63
N ILE A 85 3.04 -1.01 -9.63
CA ILE A 85 4.29 -0.24 -9.77
C ILE A 85 5.19 -0.81 -10.87
N VAL A 86 5.34 -2.14 -10.94
CA VAL A 86 6.13 -2.80 -12.00
C VAL A 86 5.55 -2.52 -13.38
N LEU A 87 4.22 -2.68 -13.52
CA LEU A 87 3.54 -2.53 -14.80
C LEU A 87 3.53 -1.07 -15.27
N ALA A 88 3.43 -0.11 -14.34
CA ALA A 88 3.57 1.31 -14.64
C ALA A 88 4.98 1.62 -15.16
N ALA A 89 6.03 1.15 -14.47
CA ALA A 89 7.41 1.32 -14.91
C ALA A 89 7.68 0.69 -16.29
N TYR A 90 7.10 -0.48 -16.56
CA TYR A 90 7.18 -1.12 -17.89
C TYR A 90 6.44 -0.31 -18.96
N GLY A 91 5.24 0.20 -18.66
CA GLY A 91 4.45 1.02 -19.56
C GLY A 91 5.17 2.31 -19.97
N GLU A 92 5.83 2.97 -19.02
CA GLU A 92 6.64 4.17 -19.29
C GLU A 92 7.84 3.87 -20.20
N LEU A 93 8.51 2.72 -19.99
CA LEU A 93 9.62 2.29 -20.85
C LEU A 93 9.16 1.98 -22.29
N ALA A 94 7.94 1.48 -22.46
CA ALA A 94 7.40 1.12 -23.76
C ALA A 94 7.02 2.31 -24.66
N ILE A 95 6.96 3.53 -24.10
CA ILE A 95 6.65 4.76 -24.83
C ILE A 95 7.93 5.46 -25.32
N VAL A 96 9.11 5.01 -24.87
CA VAL A 96 10.41 5.57 -25.27
C VAL A 96 10.62 5.41 -26.79
N PRO A 97 10.95 6.48 -27.53
CA PRO A 97 11.20 6.39 -28.97
C PRO A 97 12.26 5.33 -29.31
N GLY A 98 11.87 4.34 -30.13
CA GLY A 98 12.75 3.23 -30.52
C GLY A 98 12.66 1.98 -29.63
N ALA A 99 11.96 2.03 -28.50
CA ALA A 99 11.67 0.86 -27.67
C ALA A 99 10.38 0.18 -28.16
N SER A 100 10.50 -0.90 -28.94
CA SER A 100 9.35 -1.71 -29.37
C SER A 100 8.98 -2.75 -28.31
N LEU A 101 8.65 -2.32 -27.09
CA LEU A 101 8.20 -3.22 -26.04
C LEU A 101 6.73 -3.61 -26.31
N PRO A 102 6.40 -4.91 -26.39
CA PRO A 102 5.04 -5.33 -26.68
C PRO A 102 4.10 -4.97 -25.51
N ALA A 103 2.85 -4.62 -25.83
CA ALA A 103 1.78 -4.43 -24.86
C ALA A 103 2.03 -3.35 -23.78
N GLY A 104 2.83 -2.31 -24.09
CA GLY A 104 3.10 -1.20 -23.16
C GLY A 104 1.86 -0.46 -22.66
N THR A 105 0.94 -0.14 -23.57
CA THR A 105 -0.34 0.51 -23.23
C THR A 105 -1.20 -0.37 -22.33
N LEU A 106 -1.35 -1.65 -22.68
CA LEU A 106 -2.09 -2.61 -21.87
C LEU A 106 -1.48 -2.76 -20.46
N ALA A 107 -0.15 -2.80 -20.35
CA ALA A 107 0.52 -2.85 -19.05
C ALA A 107 0.21 -1.60 -18.21
N LYS A 108 0.23 -0.41 -18.83
CA LYS A 108 -0.16 0.84 -18.16
C LYS A 108 -1.62 0.77 -17.70
N ASP A 109 -2.56 0.39 -18.55
CA ASP A 109 -3.98 0.30 -18.18
C ASP A 109 -4.21 -0.67 -17.00
N ILE A 110 -3.58 -1.85 -17.04
CA ILE A 110 -3.65 -2.83 -15.95
C ILE A 110 -3.03 -2.26 -14.67
N SER A 111 -1.95 -1.48 -14.77
CA SER A 111 -1.32 -0.84 -13.61
C SER A 111 -2.29 0.09 -12.88
N HIS A 112 -3.06 0.91 -13.61
CA HIS A 112 -4.05 1.80 -13.02
C HIS A 112 -5.17 1.01 -12.32
N VAL A 113 -5.65 -0.07 -12.95
CA VAL A 113 -6.67 -0.96 -12.35
C VAL A 113 -6.16 -1.58 -11.03
N LEU A 114 -4.92 -2.08 -11.03
CA LEU A 114 -4.31 -2.71 -9.86
C LEU A 114 -4.04 -1.70 -8.74
N LEU A 115 -3.56 -0.51 -9.07
CA LEU A 115 -3.31 0.56 -8.10
C LEU A 115 -4.61 0.99 -7.42
N GLN A 116 -5.65 1.28 -8.21
CA GLN A 116 -6.94 1.71 -7.69
C GLN A 116 -7.57 0.60 -6.83
N SER A 117 -7.71 -0.62 -7.35
CA SER A 117 -8.32 -1.72 -6.60
C SER A 117 -7.52 -2.11 -5.35
N GLY A 118 -6.19 -2.11 -5.44
CA GLY A 118 -5.29 -2.45 -4.34
C GLY A 118 -5.42 -1.47 -3.18
N LEU A 119 -5.66 -0.20 -3.44
CA LEU A 119 -5.65 0.85 -2.43
C LEU A 119 -7.07 1.18 -1.90
N PHE A 120 -8.08 1.16 -2.78
CA PHE A 120 -9.45 1.50 -2.41
C PHE A 120 -10.20 0.40 -1.66
N LEU A 121 -9.97 -0.88 -1.98
CA LEU A 121 -10.72 -1.97 -1.34
C LEU A 121 -10.45 -2.07 0.17
N PRO A 122 -9.21 -1.97 0.68
CA PRO A 122 -8.96 -1.97 2.11
C PRO A 122 -9.46 -0.70 2.81
N LEU A 123 -9.40 0.45 2.14
CA LEU A 123 -9.89 1.73 2.68
C LEU A 123 -11.42 1.75 2.86
N THR A 124 -12.16 1.09 1.97
CA THR A 124 -13.63 1.13 1.98
C THR A 124 -14.20 -0.12 2.66
N LEU A 125 -14.14 -1.25 1.97
CA LEU A 125 -14.66 -2.53 2.47
C LEU A 125 -13.88 -3.00 3.69
N GLY A 126 -12.57 -2.75 3.77
CA GLY A 126 -11.76 -3.18 4.91
C GLY A 126 -12.25 -2.55 6.20
N LEU A 127 -12.59 -1.26 6.18
CA LEU A 127 -13.16 -0.55 7.34
C LEU A 127 -14.56 -1.06 7.71
N LEU A 128 -15.41 -1.34 6.72
CA LEU A 128 -16.76 -1.87 6.93
C LEU A 128 -16.77 -3.29 7.52
N LEU A 129 -15.80 -4.11 7.10
CA LEU A 129 -15.65 -5.51 7.54
C LEU A 129 -14.90 -5.62 8.86
N PHE A 130 -14.13 -4.62 9.26
CA PHE A 130 -13.38 -4.61 10.52
C PHE A 130 -14.31 -4.58 11.75
N PRO A 131 -14.00 -5.30 12.86
CA PRO A 131 -12.85 -6.20 13.07
C PRO A 131 -13.10 -7.65 12.65
N ASP A 132 -14.36 -8.11 12.59
CA ASP A 132 -14.67 -9.55 12.54
C ASP A 132 -14.74 -10.14 11.12
N GLY A 133 -14.50 -9.32 10.10
CA GLY A 133 -14.64 -9.69 8.70
C GLY A 133 -16.09 -9.77 8.22
N ARG A 134 -17.03 -9.18 8.96
CA ARG A 134 -18.47 -9.23 8.65
C ARG A 134 -19.10 -7.86 8.79
N LEU A 135 -20.02 -7.55 7.88
CA LEU A 135 -20.90 -6.39 8.00
C LEU A 135 -21.74 -6.52 9.28
N GLN A 136 -21.89 -5.42 10.01
CA GLN A 136 -22.58 -5.41 11.31
C GLN A 136 -24.08 -5.75 11.17
N SER A 137 -24.69 -5.35 10.06
CA SER A 137 -26.10 -5.57 9.75
C SER A 137 -26.35 -5.36 8.26
N ARG A 138 -27.52 -5.79 7.76
CA ARG A 138 -27.97 -5.56 6.38
C ARG A 138 -28.03 -4.07 5.98
N TRP A 139 -28.08 -3.17 6.95
CA TRP A 139 -28.15 -1.72 6.72
C TRP A 139 -26.83 -1.10 6.25
N TRP A 140 -25.71 -1.84 6.35
CA TRP A 140 -24.40 -1.40 5.84
C TRP A 140 -24.10 -1.89 4.42
N TRP A 141 -24.97 -2.72 3.86
CA TRP A 141 -24.84 -3.21 2.49
C TRP A 141 -24.84 -2.08 1.44
N PRO A 142 -25.66 -1.01 1.57
CA PRO A 142 -25.58 0.14 0.68
C PRO A 142 -24.22 0.82 0.68
N ALA A 143 -23.52 0.89 1.81
CA ALA A 143 -22.17 1.44 1.87
C ALA A 143 -21.15 0.54 1.16
N ALA A 144 -21.26 -0.78 1.33
CA ALA A 144 -20.44 -1.73 0.59
C ALA A 144 -20.71 -1.68 -0.93
N ALA A 145 -21.98 -1.51 -1.33
CA ALA A 145 -22.36 -1.32 -2.73
C ALA A 145 -21.79 0.00 -3.27
N ALA A 146 -21.87 1.10 -2.50
CA ALA A 146 -21.28 2.38 -2.86
C ALA A 146 -19.76 2.28 -3.06
N ALA A 147 -19.05 1.50 -2.22
CA ALA A 147 -17.63 1.23 -2.43
C ALA A 147 -17.34 0.55 -3.77
N LEU A 148 -18.08 -0.52 -4.10
CA LEU A 148 -17.90 -1.26 -5.35
C LEU A 148 -18.28 -0.42 -6.57
N ILE A 149 -19.45 0.23 -6.53
CA ILE A 149 -19.94 1.07 -7.62
C ILE A 149 -18.99 2.24 -7.82
N GLY A 150 -18.53 2.88 -6.74
CA GLY A 150 -17.56 3.96 -6.80
C GLY A 150 -16.26 3.53 -7.46
N LEU A 151 -15.70 2.38 -7.07
CA LEU A 151 -14.51 1.81 -7.71
C LEU A 151 -14.76 1.53 -9.20
N VAL A 152 -15.87 0.89 -9.56
CA VAL A 152 -16.21 0.59 -10.95
C VAL A 152 -16.36 1.87 -11.78
N MET A 153 -17.03 2.89 -11.26
CA MET A 153 -17.19 4.17 -11.96
C MET A 153 -15.84 4.85 -12.21
N ARG A 154 -14.91 4.80 -11.24
CA ARG A 154 -13.56 5.33 -11.43
C ARG A 154 -12.78 4.57 -12.49
N LEU A 155 -12.82 3.24 -12.45
CA LEU A 155 -12.16 2.40 -13.46
C LEU A 155 -12.74 2.63 -14.86
N VAL A 156 -14.06 2.81 -14.96
CA VAL A 156 -14.74 3.13 -16.22
C VAL A 156 -14.36 4.53 -16.70
N ALA A 157 -14.31 5.53 -15.81
CA ALA A 157 -13.89 6.88 -16.18
C ALA A 157 -12.46 6.90 -16.75
N ASP A 158 -11.54 6.21 -16.07
CA ASP A 158 -10.13 6.07 -16.46
C ASP A 158 -9.98 5.34 -17.82
N ALA A 159 -10.78 4.31 -18.06
CA ALA A 159 -10.76 3.57 -19.33
C ALA A 159 -11.42 4.33 -20.51
N LEU A 160 -12.32 5.27 -20.23
CA LEU A 160 -13.11 5.97 -21.24
C LEU A 160 -12.52 7.34 -21.65
N ASP A 161 -11.33 7.69 -21.18
CA ASP A 161 -10.63 8.99 -21.33
C ASP A 161 -10.52 9.54 -22.77
N THR A 162 -11.02 8.81 -23.76
CA THR A 162 -11.20 9.22 -25.16
C THR A 162 -12.43 10.13 -25.43
N ARG A 163 -13.34 10.39 -24.46
CA ARG A 163 -14.52 11.28 -24.65
C ARG A 163 -14.79 12.22 -23.46
N GLN A 164 -14.13 13.38 -23.49
CA GLN A 164 -13.99 14.37 -22.39
C GLN A 164 -15.23 14.72 -21.55
N SER A 165 -16.44 14.88 -22.09
CA SER A 165 -17.54 15.48 -21.31
C SER A 165 -18.38 14.52 -20.46
N LEU A 166 -18.47 13.23 -20.81
CA LEU A 166 -19.22 12.24 -20.03
C LEU A 166 -18.34 11.50 -19.01
N THR A 167 -17.02 11.50 -19.21
CA THR A 167 -16.05 10.84 -18.33
C THR A 167 -15.81 11.59 -17.03
N GLU A 168 -15.77 12.93 -17.06
CA GLU A 168 -15.56 13.77 -15.88
C GLU A 168 -16.60 13.50 -14.77
N TRP A 169 -17.89 13.56 -15.12
CA TRP A 169 -18.99 13.31 -14.18
C TRP A 169 -18.96 11.89 -13.60
N THR A 170 -18.56 10.89 -14.39
CA THR A 170 -18.49 9.50 -13.91
C THR A 170 -17.37 9.31 -12.89
N GLY A 171 -16.22 9.95 -13.11
CA GLY A 171 -15.10 9.95 -12.15
C GLY A 171 -15.49 10.62 -10.83
N ASP A 172 -16.12 11.80 -10.91
CA ASP A 172 -16.56 12.57 -9.75
C ASP A 172 -17.59 11.82 -8.91
N ILE A 173 -18.59 11.20 -9.54
CA ILE A 173 -19.56 10.35 -8.85
C ILE A 173 -18.83 9.17 -8.17
N GLY A 174 -17.83 8.59 -8.84
CA GLY A 174 -17.01 7.53 -8.28
C GLY A 174 -16.25 7.98 -7.01
N VAL A 175 -15.67 9.17 -7.03
CA VAL A 175 -15.01 9.80 -5.87
C VAL A 175 -16.00 10.02 -4.73
N LEU A 176 -17.16 10.61 -5.01
CA LEU A 176 -18.20 10.89 -4.02
C LEU A 176 -18.72 9.62 -3.35
N LEU A 177 -18.96 8.56 -4.12
CA LEU A 177 -19.37 7.26 -3.58
C LEU A 177 -18.28 6.64 -2.69
N THR A 178 -17.01 6.83 -3.06
CA THR A 178 -15.87 6.37 -2.27
C THR A 178 -15.79 7.12 -0.93
N ILE A 179 -15.93 8.45 -0.95
CA ILE A 179 -15.97 9.29 0.27
C ILE A 179 -17.16 8.87 1.14
N ALA A 180 -18.34 8.72 0.56
CA ALA A 180 -19.54 8.29 1.29
C ALA A 180 -19.36 6.92 1.94
N SER A 181 -18.77 5.95 1.23
CA SER A 181 -18.47 4.63 1.79
C SER A 181 -17.43 4.69 2.91
N ALA A 182 -16.38 5.50 2.75
CA ALA A 182 -15.32 5.60 3.75
C ALA A 182 -15.84 6.27 5.03
N LEU A 183 -16.65 7.33 4.91
CA LEU A 183 -17.36 7.96 6.02
C LEU A 183 -18.33 6.97 6.70
N ALA A 184 -19.09 6.20 5.92
CA ALA A 184 -19.94 5.14 6.47
C ALA A 184 -19.12 4.10 7.25
N GLY A 185 -17.94 3.71 6.74
CA GLY A 185 -17.00 2.84 7.46
C GLY A 185 -16.58 3.42 8.82
N LEU A 186 -16.22 4.70 8.87
CA LEU A 186 -15.88 5.39 10.12
C LEU A 186 -17.06 5.45 11.10
N VAL A 187 -18.26 5.76 10.61
CA VAL A 187 -19.48 5.76 11.44
C VAL A 187 -19.77 4.35 11.97
N SER A 188 -19.59 3.31 11.16
CA SER A 188 -19.72 1.91 11.60
C SER A 188 -18.75 1.58 12.72
N LEU A 189 -17.47 1.98 12.58
CA LEU A 189 -16.45 1.82 13.61
C LEU A 189 -16.81 2.57 14.90
N ALA A 190 -17.29 3.80 14.80
CA ALA A 190 -17.72 4.60 15.96
C ALA A 190 -18.93 3.99 16.68
N LEU A 191 -19.91 3.47 15.94
CA LEU A 191 -21.07 2.79 16.51
C LEU A 191 -20.67 1.47 17.19
N ARG A 192 -19.71 0.73 16.62
CA ARG A 192 -19.13 -0.46 17.24
C ARG A 192 -18.37 -0.10 18.52
N TRP A 193 -17.60 0.98 18.51
CA TRP A 193 -16.89 1.46 19.71
C TRP A 193 -17.85 1.70 20.87
N ARG A 194 -18.97 2.40 20.62
CA ARG A 194 -19.95 2.71 21.68
C ARG A 194 -20.50 1.46 22.35
N ARG A 195 -20.72 0.38 21.59
CA ARG A 195 -21.26 -0.90 22.07
C ARG A 195 -20.20 -1.88 22.59
N ALA A 196 -18.94 -1.66 22.27
CA ALA A 196 -17.83 -2.56 22.61
C ALA A 196 -17.44 -2.46 24.09
N GLY A 197 -17.00 -3.60 24.65
CA GLY A 197 -16.33 -3.65 25.96
C GLY A 197 -14.92 -3.01 25.94
N PRO A 198 -14.26 -2.85 27.10
CA PRO A 198 -13.01 -2.11 27.23
C PRO A 198 -11.88 -2.58 26.29
N GLU A 199 -11.69 -3.89 26.15
CA GLU A 199 -10.65 -4.50 25.32
C GLU A 199 -10.86 -4.21 23.82
N VAL A 200 -12.10 -4.42 23.33
CA VAL A 200 -12.47 -4.17 21.93
C VAL A 200 -12.45 -2.68 21.60
N ARG A 201 -12.74 -1.78 22.55
CA ARG A 201 -12.58 -0.33 22.36
C ARG A 201 -11.13 0.05 22.09
N GLN A 202 -10.18 -0.57 22.77
CA GLN A 202 -8.76 -0.29 22.57
C GLN A 202 -8.28 -0.81 21.20
N GLN A 203 -8.81 -1.95 20.75
CA GLN A 203 -8.62 -2.45 19.38
C GLN A 203 -9.16 -1.47 18.33
N LEU A 204 -10.39 -0.99 18.50
CA LEU A 204 -11.04 -0.08 17.56
C LEU A 204 -10.40 1.31 17.57
N LYS A 205 -9.73 1.72 18.66
CA LYS A 205 -9.05 3.01 18.77
C LYS A 205 -7.99 3.24 17.72
N TRP A 206 -7.04 2.31 17.61
CA TRP A 206 -5.93 2.44 16.67
C TRP A 206 -6.41 2.37 15.22
N MET A 207 -7.36 1.47 14.95
CA MET A 207 -7.97 1.36 13.62
C MET A 207 -8.76 2.62 13.24
N ALA A 208 -9.62 3.12 14.13
CA ALA A 208 -10.41 4.32 13.85
C ALA A 208 -9.54 5.58 13.67
N ALA A 209 -8.44 5.69 14.43
CA ALA A 209 -7.49 6.78 14.27
C ALA A 209 -6.78 6.72 12.91
N ALA A 210 -6.24 5.56 12.52
CA ALA A 210 -5.58 5.39 11.22
C ALA A 210 -6.57 5.57 10.05
N ALA A 211 -7.76 4.97 10.13
CA ALA A 211 -8.81 5.13 9.14
C ALA A 211 -9.26 6.60 9.02
N GLY A 212 -9.48 7.27 10.15
CA GLY A 212 -9.86 8.68 10.17
C GLY A 212 -8.79 9.56 9.53
N LEU A 213 -7.51 9.29 9.83
CA LEU A 213 -6.39 10.00 9.24
C LEU A 213 -6.36 9.87 7.71
N VAL A 214 -6.51 8.65 7.16
CA VAL A 214 -6.52 8.49 5.69
C VAL A 214 -7.75 9.11 5.05
N VAL A 215 -8.93 8.99 5.66
CA VAL A 215 -10.15 9.62 5.12
C VAL A 215 -10.04 11.14 5.13
N ILE A 216 -9.49 11.73 6.18
CA ILE A 216 -9.24 13.17 6.25
C ILE A 216 -8.21 13.59 5.19
N ALA A 217 -7.11 12.84 5.04
CA ALA A 217 -6.11 13.12 4.01
C ALA A 217 -6.74 13.05 2.60
N PHE A 218 -7.53 12.03 2.31
CA PHE A 218 -8.20 11.85 1.02
C PHE A 218 -9.21 12.96 0.71
N ILE A 219 -10.08 13.31 1.67
CA ILE A 219 -11.06 14.39 1.50
C ILE A 219 -10.36 15.74 1.39
N GLY A 220 -9.33 15.97 2.22
CA GLY A 220 -8.55 17.20 2.21
C GLY A 220 -7.84 17.41 0.88
N ASP A 221 -7.21 16.36 0.35
CA ASP A 221 -6.59 16.34 -0.97
C ASP A 221 -7.61 16.66 -2.09
N THR A 222 -8.75 15.95 -2.09
CA THR A 222 -9.84 16.19 -3.07
C THR A 222 -10.35 17.63 -3.00
N ALA A 223 -10.62 18.14 -1.80
CA ALA A 223 -11.12 19.50 -1.61
C ALA A 223 -10.10 20.57 -1.99
N PHE A 224 -8.83 20.35 -1.68
CA PHE A 224 -7.74 21.25 -2.05
C PHE A 224 -7.59 21.37 -3.56
N ASN A 225 -7.62 20.23 -4.27
CA ASN A 225 -7.54 20.19 -5.73
C ASN A 225 -8.73 20.89 -6.42
N ILE A 226 -9.92 20.87 -5.84
CA ILE A 226 -11.09 21.61 -6.36
C ILE A 226 -10.88 23.13 -6.27
N VAL A 227 -10.30 23.63 -5.18
CA VAL A 227 -10.14 25.07 -4.93
C VAL A 227 -8.88 25.64 -5.60
N ARG A 228 -7.82 24.82 -5.68
CA ARG A 228 -6.49 25.16 -6.15
C ARG A 228 -5.91 24.00 -6.96
N PRO A 229 -6.41 23.77 -8.19
CA PRO A 229 -5.94 22.65 -9.01
C PRO A 229 -4.46 22.80 -9.36
N ASN A 230 -3.74 21.68 -9.35
CA ASN A 230 -2.33 21.55 -9.78
C ASN A 230 -1.32 22.43 -9.01
N VAL A 231 -1.61 22.77 -7.74
CA VAL A 231 -0.65 23.49 -6.88
C VAL A 231 0.42 22.56 -6.31
N ILE A 232 0.05 21.33 -5.98
CA ILE A 232 0.97 20.28 -5.53
C ILE A 232 1.20 19.35 -6.74
N SER A 233 2.42 18.82 -6.89
CA SER A 233 2.71 17.82 -7.93
C SER A 233 1.95 16.51 -7.62
N ASN A 234 1.49 15.81 -8.66
CA ASN A 234 0.82 14.50 -8.50
C ASN A 234 1.69 13.50 -7.68
N ASP A 235 3.01 13.57 -7.85
CA ASP A 235 3.96 12.72 -7.11
C ASP A 235 3.96 13.03 -5.60
N ALA A 236 3.90 14.31 -5.23
CA ALA A 236 3.85 14.74 -3.84
C ALA A 236 2.48 14.41 -3.20
N GLU A 237 1.37 14.58 -3.92
CA GLU A 237 0.04 14.15 -3.47
C GLU A 237 0.01 12.64 -3.21
N PHE A 238 0.51 11.85 -4.16
CA PHE A 238 0.60 10.41 -4.04
C PHE A 238 1.51 9.98 -2.88
N LEU A 239 2.60 10.69 -2.63
CA LEU A 239 3.49 10.47 -1.49
C LEU A 239 2.78 10.72 -0.16
N ILE A 240 2.08 11.85 -0.01
CA ILE A 240 1.34 12.20 1.21
C ILE A 240 0.26 11.14 1.48
N PHE A 241 -0.47 10.76 0.44
CA PHE A 241 -1.48 9.72 0.53
C PHE A 241 -0.87 8.37 0.94
N SER A 242 0.24 7.97 0.31
CA SER A 242 0.91 6.69 0.60
C SER A 242 1.45 6.61 2.03
N LEU A 243 2.05 7.70 2.54
CA LEU A 243 2.49 7.80 3.94
C LEU A 243 1.33 7.60 4.90
N THR A 244 0.20 8.23 4.60
CA THR A 244 -1.00 8.13 5.43
C THR A 244 -1.58 6.71 5.37
N TYR A 245 -1.64 6.12 4.18
CA TYR A 245 -2.20 4.80 3.93
C TYR A 245 -1.44 3.68 4.65
N ILE A 246 -0.11 3.77 4.80
CA ILE A 246 0.72 2.81 5.57
C ILE A 246 0.22 2.62 7.01
N THR A 247 -0.40 3.65 7.60
CA THR A 247 -0.92 3.55 8.96
C THR A 247 -2.06 2.54 9.10
N VAL A 248 -2.84 2.29 8.04
CA VAL A 248 -3.99 1.37 8.05
C VAL A 248 -3.59 -0.09 8.24
N PRO A 249 -2.71 -0.70 7.42
CA PRO A 249 -2.29 -2.08 7.66
C PRO A 249 -1.57 -2.21 9.00
N ILE A 250 -0.76 -1.23 9.42
CA ILE A 250 -0.10 -1.27 10.73
C ILE A 250 -1.14 -1.26 11.86
N ALA A 251 -2.15 -0.38 11.78
CA ALA A 251 -3.25 -0.34 12.73
C ALA A 251 -4.09 -1.63 12.68
N ALA A 252 -4.33 -2.22 11.51
CA ALA A 252 -5.04 -3.49 11.35
C ALA A 252 -4.28 -4.65 11.99
N GLY A 253 -2.98 -4.75 11.70
CA GLY A 253 -2.09 -5.75 12.25
C GLY A 253 -2.01 -5.65 13.76
N THR A 254 -1.74 -4.46 14.29
CA THR A 254 -1.71 -4.23 15.75
C THR A 254 -3.07 -4.52 16.39
N ALA A 255 -4.17 -4.06 15.79
CA ALA A 255 -5.51 -4.27 16.31
C ALA A 255 -5.89 -5.76 16.33
N ILE A 256 -5.68 -6.49 15.24
CA ILE A 256 -6.08 -7.90 15.12
C ILE A 256 -5.10 -8.82 15.85
N LEU A 257 -3.79 -8.62 15.70
CA LEU A 257 -2.79 -9.54 16.24
C LEU A 257 -2.52 -9.31 17.73
N ARG A 258 -2.57 -8.06 18.21
CA ARG A 258 -2.29 -7.75 19.62
C ARG A 258 -3.51 -7.90 20.53
N TYR A 259 -4.68 -7.41 20.09
CA TYR A 259 -5.85 -7.33 20.97
C TYR A 259 -6.79 -8.53 20.90
N ARG A 260 -6.81 -9.31 19.80
CA ARG A 260 -7.55 -10.60 19.81
C ARG A 260 -6.77 -11.75 20.43
N LEU A 261 -5.46 -11.60 20.62
CA LEU A 261 -4.59 -12.63 21.16
C LEU A 261 -3.57 -11.98 22.10
N TYR A 262 -3.93 -11.88 23.38
CA TYR A 262 -2.98 -11.67 24.46
C TYR A 262 -1.86 -12.77 24.51
N GLU A 263 -1.86 -13.76 23.60
CA GLU A 263 -0.85 -14.84 23.53
C GLU A 263 0.26 -14.62 22.46
N ILE A 264 0.17 -13.61 21.60
CA ILE A 264 1.15 -13.42 20.48
C ILE A 264 2.30 -12.49 20.82
N ASP A 265 2.30 -11.88 22.01
CA ASP A 265 3.41 -11.04 22.50
C ASP A 265 4.78 -11.72 22.30
N PHE A 266 4.84 -13.05 22.37
CA PHE A 266 6.05 -13.83 22.08
C PHE A 266 6.56 -13.72 20.63
N ILE A 267 5.68 -13.77 19.63
CA ILE A 267 6.08 -13.69 18.21
C ILE A 267 6.44 -12.25 17.85
N ILE A 268 5.69 -11.26 18.35
CA ILE A 268 6.00 -9.84 18.15
C ILE A 268 7.34 -9.49 18.80
N ASN A 269 7.57 -9.91 20.05
CA ASN A 269 8.85 -9.67 20.72
C ASN A 269 10.01 -10.32 19.97
N ARG A 270 9.86 -11.56 19.47
CA ARG A 270 10.88 -12.19 18.63
C ARG A 270 11.10 -11.46 17.31
N ALA A 271 10.05 -11.02 16.64
CA ALA A 271 10.16 -10.26 15.39
C ALA A 271 10.86 -8.92 15.63
N ILE A 272 10.51 -8.19 16.70
CA ILE A 272 11.18 -6.94 17.09
C ILE A 272 12.65 -7.21 17.41
N VAL A 273 12.95 -8.22 18.23
CA VAL A 273 14.34 -8.59 18.56
C VAL A 273 15.11 -8.92 17.29
N TYR A 274 14.55 -9.68 16.36
CA TYR A 274 15.23 -10.02 15.11
C TYR A 274 15.39 -8.82 14.18
N ILE A 275 14.39 -7.95 14.05
CA ILE A 275 14.50 -6.72 13.24
C ILE A 275 15.58 -5.80 13.83
N VAL A 276 15.55 -5.57 15.14
CA VAL A 276 16.53 -4.73 15.84
C VAL A 276 17.93 -5.35 15.74
N LEU A 277 18.07 -6.66 15.98
CA LEU A 277 19.35 -7.36 15.87
C LEU A 277 19.90 -7.29 14.44
N THR A 278 19.05 -7.49 13.42
CA THR A 278 19.43 -7.41 12.00
C THR A 278 19.84 -5.99 11.63
N ALA A 279 19.11 -4.97 12.09
CA ALA A 279 19.45 -3.57 11.87
C ALA A 279 20.78 -3.18 12.52
N ILE A 280 21.02 -3.63 13.76
CA ILE A 280 22.31 -3.45 14.46
C ILE A 280 23.43 -4.12 13.66
N LEU A 281 23.21 -5.36 13.22
CA LEU A 281 24.21 -6.12 12.47
C LEU A 281 24.54 -5.47 11.12
N ALA A 282 23.53 -5.04 10.37
CA ALA A 282 23.68 -4.32 9.11
C ALA A 282 24.38 -2.96 9.30
N GLY A 283 24.01 -2.22 10.36
CA GLY A 283 24.64 -0.95 10.71
C GLY A 283 26.11 -1.11 11.10
N LEU A 284 26.44 -2.11 11.92
CA LEU A 284 27.82 -2.43 12.28
C LEU A 284 28.64 -2.86 11.06
N TYR A 285 28.06 -3.68 10.18
CA TYR A 285 28.69 -4.06 8.93
C TYR A 285 29.00 -2.84 8.05
N ALA A 286 28.01 -1.98 7.80
CA ALA A 286 28.18 -0.76 7.00
C ALA A 286 29.18 0.23 7.63
N ALA A 287 29.18 0.37 8.96
CA ALA A 287 30.15 1.20 9.67
C ALA A 287 31.57 0.64 9.55
N LEU A 288 31.73 -0.68 9.68
CA LEU A 288 33.02 -1.35 9.58
C LEU A 288 33.58 -1.23 8.16
N THR A 289 32.78 -1.55 7.13
CA THR A 289 33.21 -1.45 5.73
C THR A 289 33.52 -0.01 5.34
N GLY A 290 32.66 0.94 5.73
CA GLY A 290 32.89 2.37 5.48
C GLY A 290 34.16 2.91 6.17
N THR A 291 34.45 2.44 7.40
CA THR A 291 35.66 2.84 8.12
C THR A 291 36.92 2.23 7.50
N LEU A 292 36.89 0.93 7.17
CA LEU A 292 37.99 0.26 6.50
C LEU A 292 38.30 0.91 5.15
N GLN A 293 37.28 1.28 4.38
CA GLN A 293 37.44 2.00 3.12
C GLN A 293 38.13 3.35 3.33
N ARG A 294 37.72 4.14 4.33
CA ARG A 294 38.36 5.43 4.64
C ARG A 294 39.82 5.27 5.04
N ILE A 295 40.14 4.26 5.85
CA ILE A 295 41.52 3.96 6.24
C ILE A 295 42.32 3.52 5.02
N PHE A 296 41.78 2.61 4.20
CA PHE A 296 42.43 2.14 2.98
C PHE A 296 42.75 3.29 2.02
N VAL A 297 41.78 4.19 1.79
CA VAL A 297 41.99 5.40 0.98
C VAL A 297 43.06 6.31 1.59
N SER A 298 43.06 6.50 2.90
CA SER A 298 44.07 7.33 3.58
C SER A 298 45.49 6.77 3.50
N VAL A 299 45.64 5.44 3.44
CA VAL A 299 46.96 4.77 3.40
C VAL A 299 47.47 4.58 1.97
N THR A 300 46.58 4.28 1.02
CA THR A 300 46.95 3.92 -0.36
C THR A 300 46.79 5.05 -1.37
N GLY A 301 45.99 6.07 -1.05
CA GLY A 301 45.64 7.15 -1.99
C GLY A 301 44.78 6.70 -3.17
N GLN A 302 44.37 5.43 -3.24
CA GLN A 302 43.53 4.90 -4.32
C GLN A 302 42.06 4.86 -3.91
N SER A 303 41.22 5.61 -4.62
CA SER A 303 39.76 5.48 -4.58
C SER A 303 39.37 4.28 -5.44
N SER A 304 38.90 3.20 -4.81
CA SER A 304 38.32 2.06 -5.53
C SER A 304 36.81 2.06 -5.33
N ASP A 305 36.06 2.57 -6.32
CA ASP A 305 34.58 2.49 -6.40
C ASP A 305 34.08 1.06 -6.67
N ALA A 306 34.99 0.11 -6.88
CA ALA A 306 34.67 -1.28 -7.23
C ALA A 306 34.03 -2.08 -6.07
N ALA A 307 34.12 -1.61 -4.82
CA ALA A 307 33.61 -2.34 -3.66
C ALA A 307 32.07 -2.30 -3.53
N ILE A 308 31.37 -1.42 -4.26
CA ILE A 308 29.90 -1.26 -4.16
C ILE A 308 29.14 -2.13 -5.18
N ILE A 309 29.82 -2.69 -6.19
CA ILE A 309 29.13 -3.37 -7.32
C ILE A 309 28.97 -4.89 -7.11
N ILE A 310 29.58 -5.50 -6.07
CA ILE A 310 29.53 -6.97 -5.84
C ILE A 310 28.84 -7.35 -4.51
N ALA A 311 27.94 -6.53 -3.96
CA ALA A 311 27.16 -6.91 -2.77
C ALA A 311 25.67 -6.68 -2.96
#